data_AF-A0AAV8ZK88-F1
#
_entry.id   AF-A0AAV8ZK88-F1
#
_cell.length_a   1.000
_cell.length_b   1.000
_cell.length_c   1.000
_cell.angle_alpha   90.00
_cell.angle_beta   90.00
_cell.angle_gamma   90.00
#
_symmetry.space_group_name_H-M   'P 1'
#
loop_
_entity.id
_entity.type
_entity.pdbx_description
1 polymer ?
#
loop_
_entity_poly.entity_id
_entity_poly.type
_entity_poly.pdbx_seq_one_letter_code
_entity_poly.pdbx_strand_id
1 'polypeptide(L)'
;MAEYTKKLIFWPPKSSIQRNLPIPFRMLFSGVQSIVDCLEIEVQKPTSALHQALTWSDYKKCNTVKYLISATPDGFINFISCGYVGRVSDVALLEDCGYLNVLPENSVVMADRGFKQIEPLLNAKNCTLVRPPSVTSDKLMTEDEVAFTKRIASVRIHIERVIKRIRDFKLLSPHATVNFFVTLPSLIMYLDTDFSEKGHFVSITESSVIPSGEAAITPYFF
;
A
#
# COMPACT_ATOMS: atom_id res chain seq x y z
N MET A 1 -15.35 -0.10 -15.71
CA MET A 1 -15.40 0.66 -14.45
C MET A 1 -14.00 0.93 -13.89
N ALA A 2 -13.16 -0.10 -13.68
CA ALA A 2 -11.81 0.06 -13.13
C ALA A 2 -10.91 1.05 -13.92
N GLU A 3 -10.93 0.98 -15.25
CA GLU A 3 -10.16 1.89 -16.11
C GLU A 3 -10.59 3.37 -15.97
N TYR A 4 -11.89 3.60 -15.78
CA TYR A 4 -12.43 4.95 -15.56
C TYR A 4 -12.05 5.49 -14.18
N THR A 5 -12.12 4.64 -13.14
CA THR A 5 -11.72 5.04 -11.79
C THR A 5 -10.22 5.28 -11.66
N LYS A 6 -9.37 4.63 -12.47
CA LYS A 6 -7.93 4.88 -12.51
C LYS A 6 -7.61 6.32 -12.92
N LYS A 7 -8.41 6.91 -13.82
CA LYS A 7 -8.27 8.32 -14.24
C LYS A 7 -8.63 9.32 -13.13
N LEU A 8 -9.31 8.87 -12.07
CA LEU A 8 -9.67 9.70 -10.92
C LEU A 8 -8.59 9.68 -9.82
N ILE A 9 -7.58 8.82 -9.95
CA ILE A 9 -6.45 8.72 -9.02
C ILE A 9 -5.26 9.40 -9.69
N PHE A 10 -4.92 10.59 -9.20
CA PHE A 10 -3.78 11.36 -9.68
C PHE A 10 -3.14 12.08 -8.52
N TRP A 11 -1.91 12.57 -8.71
CA TRP A 11 -1.29 13.42 -7.69
C TRP A 11 -1.76 14.88 -7.87
N PRO A 12 -2.54 15.45 -6.94
CA PRO A 12 -2.99 16.82 -7.08
C PRO A 12 -1.84 17.81 -6.86
N PRO A 13 -1.90 19.02 -7.46
CA PRO A 13 -0.88 20.03 -7.25
C PRO A 13 -0.71 20.38 -5.76
N LYS A 14 0.52 20.62 -5.33
CA LYS A 14 0.85 20.99 -3.93
C LYS A 14 -0.03 22.12 -3.41
N SER A 15 -0.30 23.14 -4.22
CA SER A 15 -1.18 24.27 -3.86
C SER A 15 -2.62 23.85 -3.54
N SER A 16 -3.15 22.83 -4.22
CA SER A 16 -4.49 22.29 -3.96
C SER A 16 -4.53 21.53 -2.64
N ILE A 17 -3.50 20.70 -2.37
CA ILE A 17 -3.34 20.00 -1.09
C ILE A 17 -3.26 21.00 0.07
N GLN A 18 -2.45 22.05 -0.08
CA GLN A 18 -2.30 23.09 0.94
C GLN A 18 -3.61 23.84 1.21
N ARG A 19 -4.38 24.15 0.15
CA ARG A 19 -5.68 24.83 0.28
C ARG A 19 -6.69 23.99 1.06
N ASN A 20 -6.69 22.68 0.84
CA ASN A 20 -7.63 21.75 1.48
C ASN A 20 -7.11 21.18 2.81
N LEU A 21 -5.95 21.64 3.30
CA LEU A 21 -5.29 21.06 4.45
C LEU A 21 -6.20 21.11 5.71
N PRO A 22 -6.56 19.97 6.30
CA PRO A 22 -7.40 19.94 7.49
C PRO A 22 -6.73 20.60 8.70
N ILE A 23 -7.53 21.17 9.60
CA ILE A 23 -7.06 21.88 10.79
C ILE A 23 -5.99 21.10 11.59
N PRO A 24 -6.14 19.78 11.86
CA PRO A 24 -5.14 19.02 12.60
C PRO A 24 -3.72 19.00 12.00
N PHE A 25 -3.59 19.21 10.69
CA PHE A 25 -2.29 19.19 10.01
C PHE A 25 -1.60 20.55 9.99
N ARG A 26 -2.35 21.66 10.05
CA ARG A 26 -1.82 23.01 9.73
C ARG A 26 -0.65 23.44 10.60
N MET A 27 -0.63 23.05 11.87
CA MET A 27 0.36 23.53 12.83
C MET A 27 1.70 22.77 12.75
N LEU A 28 1.65 21.44 12.63
CA LEU A 28 2.84 20.57 12.78
C LEU A 28 3.14 19.73 11.55
N PHE A 29 2.16 19.56 10.66
CA PHE A 29 2.21 18.61 9.55
C PHE A 29 1.79 19.30 8.24
N SER A 30 2.06 20.61 8.12
CA SER A 30 1.66 21.40 6.96
C SER A 30 2.34 20.95 5.67
N GLY A 31 3.52 20.35 5.75
CA GLY A 31 4.22 19.80 4.59
C GLY A 31 3.67 18.46 4.09
N VAL A 32 2.78 17.79 4.82
CA VAL A 32 2.28 16.45 4.46
C VAL A 32 1.48 16.52 3.17
N GLN A 33 1.93 15.73 2.18
CA GLN A 33 1.24 15.58 0.90
C GLN A 33 0.69 14.17 0.70
N SER A 34 1.21 13.20 1.45
CA SER A 34 0.86 11.79 1.32
C SER A 34 0.86 11.13 2.68
N ILE A 35 -0.19 10.36 2.95
CA ILE A 35 -0.30 9.44 4.08
C ILE A 35 -0.45 8.05 3.47
N VAL A 36 0.53 7.19 3.70
CA VAL A 36 0.58 5.84 3.13
C VAL A 36 0.20 4.79 4.16
N ASP A 37 -0.51 3.76 3.71
CA ASP A 37 -0.84 2.57 4.48
C ASP A 37 -1.04 1.37 3.55
N CYS A 38 -0.99 0.17 4.11
CA CYS A 38 -1.29 -1.05 3.38
C CYS A 38 -2.73 -1.50 3.61
N LEU A 39 -3.41 -1.84 2.52
CA LEU A 39 -4.74 -2.40 2.49
C LEU A 39 -4.64 -3.89 2.16
N GLU A 40 -5.04 -4.74 3.10
CA GLU A 40 -5.17 -6.18 2.87
C GLU A 40 -6.63 -6.58 2.66
N ILE A 41 -6.87 -7.32 1.58
CA ILE A 41 -8.17 -7.87 1.19
C ILE A 41 -8.07 -9.38 1.34
N GLU A 42 -9.00 -9.97 2.09
CA GLU A 42 -9.10 -11.43 2.21
C GLU A 42 -9.51 -12.06 0.89
N VAL A 43 -8.84 -13.16 0.54
CA VAL A 43 -9.12 -13.96 -0.66
C VAL A 43 -9.43 -15.39 -0.24
N GLN A 44 -10.07 -16.13 -1.15
CA GLN A 44 -10.29 -17.55 -0.95
C GLN A 44 -8.94 -18.26 -0.76
N LYS A 45 -8.90 -19.20 0.20
CA LYS A 45 -7.74 -20.04 0.44
C LYS A 45 -7.34 -20.78 -0.85
N PRO A 46 -6.13 -20.55 -1.40
CA PRO A 46 -5.68 -21.25 -2.60
C PRO A 46 -5.59 -22.77 -2.39
N THR A 47 -5.78 -23.57 -3.43
CA THR A 47 -5.63 -25.03 -3.34
C THR A 47 -4.16 -25.44 -3.17
N SER A 48 -3.26 -24.74 -3.86
CA SER A 48 -1.81 -24.93 -3.78
C SER A 48 -1.24 -24.52 -2.41
N ALA A 49 -0.48 -25.41 -1.78
CA ALA A 49 0.23 -25.12 -0.52
C ALA A 49 1.23 -23.97 -0.67
N LEU A 50 1.91 -23.86 -1.81
CA LEU A 50 2.83 -22.76 -2.10
C LEU A 50 2.08 -21.42 -2.15
N HIS A 51 0.97 -21.36 -2.90
CA HIS A 51 0.17 -20.14 -3.02
C HIS A 51 -0.48 -19.77 -1.68
N GLN A 52 -0.86 -20.75 -0.87
CA GLN A 52 -1.32 -20.51 0.49
C GLN A 52 -0.23 -19.84 1.33
N ALA A 53 1.00 -20.36 1.32
CA ALA A 53 2.11 -19.79 2.09
C ALA A 53 2.48 -18.37 1.63
N LEU A 54 2.44 -18.10 0.32
CA LEU A 54 2.76 -16.79 -0.25
C LEU A 54 1.68 -15.74 0.02
N THR A 55 0.40 -16.12 0.00
CA THR A 55 -0.72 -15.20 0.25
C THR A 55 -1.10 -15.10 1.73
N TRP A 56 -0.52 -15.92 2.59
CA TRP A 56 -0.82 -15.91 4.02
C TRP A 56 -0.40 -14.58 4.66
N SER A 57 -1.35 -13.90 5.31
CA SER A 57 -1.08 -12.77 6.18
C SER A 57 -1.12 -13.22 7.63
N ASP A 58 0.02 -13.14 8.32
CA ASP A 58 0.08 -13.40 9.75
C ASP A 58 -0.71 -12.39 10.58
N TYR A 59 -0.93 -11.19 10.03
CA TYR A 59 -1.72 -10.15 10.68
C TYR A 59 -3.23 -10.46 10.60
N LYS A 60 -3.71 -10.90 9.43
CA LYS A 60 -5.14 -11.22 9.21
C LYS A 60 -5.51 -12.65 9.54
N LYS A 61 -4.52 -13.55 9.69
CA LYS A 61 -4.72 -14.98 9.92
C LYS A 61 -5.55 -15.65 8.81
N CYS A 62 -5.40 -15.16 7.57
CA CYS A 62 -6.04 -15.69 6.38
C CYS A 62 -5.19 -15.38 5.13
N ASN A 63 -5.60 -15.93 3.99
CA ASN A 63 -5.00 -15.60 2.70
C ASN A 63 -5.49 -14.23 2.24
N THR A 64 -4.57 -13.37 1.84
CA THR A 64 -4.87 -12.00 1.45
C THR A 64 -4.10 -11.58 0.21
N VAL A 65 -4.61 -10.53 -0.42
CA VAL A 65 -3.84 -9.68 -1.32
C VAL A 65 -3.73 -8.28 -0.74
N LYS A 66 -2.51 -7.75 -0.83
CA LYS A 66 -2.07 -6.50 -0.22
C LYS A 66 -1.89 -5.43 -1.30
N TYR A 67 -2.26 -4.20 -0.97
CA TYR A 67 -2.12 -3.01 -1.80
C TYR A 67 -1.49 -1.89 -0.98
N LEU A 68 -0.63 -1.07 -1.57
CA LEU A 68 -0.28 0.23 -1.01
C LEU A 68 -1.33 1.24 -1.44
N ILE A 69 -1.86 1.98 -0.49
CA ILE A 69 -2.73 3.12 -0.74
C ILE A 69 -2.08 4.38 -0.16
N SER A 70 -2.16 5.46 -0.91
CA SER A 70 -1.80 6.80 -0.44
C SER A 70 -3.02 7.70 -0.53
N ALA A 71 -3.17 8.57 0.46
CA ALA A 71 -4.11 9.67 0.41
C ALA A 71 -3.46 10.99 0.84
N THR A 72 -3.97 12.09 0.30
CA THR A 72 -3.68 13.44 0.79
C THR A 72 -4.29 13.65 2.19
N PRO A 73 -3.88 14.68 2.95
CA PRO A 73 -4.45 14.98 4.26
C PRO A 73 -5.97 15.14 4.31
N ASP A 74 -6.60 15.65 3.25
CA ASP A 74 -8.07 15.78 3.12
C ASP A 74 -8.77 14.47 2.72
N GLY A 75 -8.01 13.38 2.53
CA GLY A 75 -8.52 12.04 2.28
C GLY A 75 -8.74 11.71 0.81
N PHE A 76 -8.21 12.51 -0.11
CA PHE A 76 -8.24 12.20 -1.54
C PHE A 76 -7.18 11.15 -1.87
N ILE A 77 -7.59 10.05 -2.51
CA ILE A 77 -6.69 8.96 -2.89
C ILE A 77 -5.88 9.39 -4.10
N ASN A 78 -4.59 9.65 -3.89
CA ASN A 78 -3.65 10.09 -4.93
C ASN A 78 -2.81 8.94 -5.51
N PHE A 79 -2.80 7.77 -4.88
CA PHE A 79 -2.14 6.57 -5.41
C PHE A 79 -2.75 5.27 -4.85
N ILE A 80 -2.82 4.24 -5.70
CA ILE A 80 -3.10 2.85 -5.32
C ILE A 80 -2.20 1.94 -6.18
N SER A 81 -1.51 0.99 -5.56
CA SER A 81 -0.69 0.00 -6.27
C SER A 81 -1.51 -1.07 -7.00
N CYS A 82 -0.84 -1.91 -7.78
CA CYS A 82 -1.37 -3.25 -8.08
C CYS A 82 -1.40 -4.13 -6.82
N GLY A 83 -2.01 -5.32 -6.94
CA GLY A 83 -2.12 -6.27 -5.83
C GLY A 83 -0.87 -7.15 -5.69
N TYR A 84 -0.39 -7.29 -4.46
CA TYR A 84 0.73 -8.13 -4.05
C TYR A 84 0.25 -9.28 -3.17
N VAL A 85 0.99 -10.37 -3.12
CA VAL A 85 0.66 -11.48 -2.21
C VAL A 85 0.76 -11.00 -0.75
N GLY A 86 -0.15 -11.47 0.11
CA GLY A 86 -0.29 -10.99 1.48
C GLY A 86 0.97 -11.03 2.35
N ARG A 87 1.90 -11.95 2.06
CA ARG A 87 3.16 -12.12 2.81
C ARG A 87 4.18 -11.00 2.56
N VAL A 88 4.10 -10.30 1.43
CA VAL A 88 5.06 -9.25 1.06
C VAL A 88 5.10 -8.17 2.13
N SER A 89 6.31 -7.79 2.56
CA SER A 89 6.46 -6.72 3.56
C SER A 89 6.03 -5.35 3.01
N ASP A 90 5.54 -4.47 3.88
CA ASP A 90 5.05 -3.14 3.47
C ASP A 90 6.17 -2.29 2.83
N VAL A 91 7.42 -2.51 3.25
CA VAL A 91 8.63 -1.86 2.72
C VAL A 91 8.92 -2.33 1.30
N ALA A 92 9.00 -3.65 1.07
CA ALA A 92 9.23 -4.22 -0.26
C ALA A 92 8.12 -3.80 -1.24
N LEU A 93 6.87 -3.75 -0.76
CA LEU A 93 5.75 -3.29 -1.57
C LEU A 93 5.92 -1.83 -2.00
N LEU A 94 6.30 -0.95 -1.07
CA LEU A 94 6.50 0.49 -1.37
C LEU A 94 7.63 0.72 -2.37
N GLU A 95 8.73 -0.05 -2.25
CA GLU A 95 9.87 0.01 -3.16
C GLU A 95 9.49 -0.36 -4.59
N ASP A 96 8.70 -1.43 -4.77
CA ASP A 96 8.41 -2.01 -6.07
C ASP A 96 7.19 -1.37 -6.78
N CYS A 97 6.17 -0.98 -6.03
CA CYS A 97 4.85 -0.66 -6.61
C CYS A 97 4.76 0.62 -7.46
N GLY A 98 5.86 1.35 -7.62
CA GLY A 98 5.92 2.58 -8.42
C GLY A 98 5.44 3.84 -7.68
N TYR A 99 5.15 3.75 -6.38
CA TYR A 99 4.80 4.93 -5.57
C TYR A 99 5.88 6.01 -5.61
N LEU A 100 7.16 5.61 -5.52
CA LEU A 100 8.30 6.53 -5.58
C LEU A 100 8.43 7.23 -6.94
N ASN A 101 7.86 6.67 -8.02
CA ASN A 101 7.92 7.27 -9.35
C ASN A 101 6.94 8.45 -9.48
N VAL A 102 5.81 8.40 -8.77
CA VAL A 102 4.78 9.44 -8.80
C VAL A 102 4.88 10.45 -7.66
N LEU A 103 5.65 10.14 -6.62
CA LEU A 103 5.90 11.03 -5.49
C LEU A 103 6.66 12.30 -5.93
N PRO A 104 6.08 13.51 -5.78
CA PRO A 104 6.79 14.74 -6.08
C PRO A 104 7.93 14.98 -5.12
N GLU A 105 9.03 15.54 -5.61
CA GLU A 105 10.16 15.95 -4.78
C GLU A 105 9.75 16.96 -3.71
N ASN A 106 10.51 17.00 -2.61
CA ASN A 106 10.25 17.92 -1.48
C ASN A 106 8.87 17.72 -0.82
N SER A 107 8.36 16.49 -0.87
CA SER A 107 7.12 16.09 -0.20
C SER A 107 7.38 15.53 1.19
N VAL A 108 6.46 15.77 2.12
CA VAL A 108 6.44 15.05 3.39
C VAL A 108 5.46 13.88 3.27
N VAL A 109 5.98 12.67 3.50
CA VAL A 109 5.23 11.41 3.51
C VAL A 109 5.01 10.99 4.95
N MET A 110 3.77 10.70 5.30
CA MET A 110 3.40 10.14 6.58
C MET A 110 3.13 8.65 6.45
N ALA A 111 3.70 7.82 7.31
CA ALA A 111 3.54 6.37 7.23
C ALA A 111 3.37 5.75 8.62
N ASP A 112 2.89 4.51 8.64
CA ASP A 112 2.85 3.72 9.86
C ASP A 112 4.22 3.20 10.30
N ARG A 113 4.31 2.73 11.54
CA ARG A 113 5.49 2.09 12.12
C ARG A 113 5.96 0.84 11.35
N GLY A 114 5.09 0.21 10.56
CA GLY A 114 5.41 -0.95 9.71
C GLY A 114 6.41 -0.62 8.60
N PHE A 115 6.42 0.63 8.12
CA PHE A 115 7.33 1.11 7.07
C PHE A 115 8.71 1.47 7.65
N LYS A 116 9.45 0.45 8.06
CA LYS A 116 10.80 0.60 8.61
C LYS A 116 11.81 0.84 7.48
N GLN A 117 12.79 1.71 7.72
CA GLN A 117 13.94 1.91 6.82
C GLN A 117 13.58 2.45 5.42
N ILE A 118 12.43 3.12 5.26
CA ILE A 118 12.08 3.78 3.99
C ILE A 118 12.65 5.20 3.89
N GLU A 119 13.24 5.74 4.96
CA GLU A 119 13.84 7.07 4.99
C GLU A 119 14.89 7.31 3.89
N PRO A 120 15.84 6.39 3.62
CA PRO A 120 16.82 6.58 2.54
C PRO A 120 16.17 6.68 1.16
N LEU A 121 15.11 5.90 0.90
CA LEU A 121 14.37 5.91 -0.37
C LEU A 121 13.69 7.26 -0.60
N LEU A 122 13.10 7.83 0.46
CA LEU A 122 12.45 9.14 0.41
C LEU A 122 13.49 10.27 0.28
N ASN A 123 14.59 10.19 1.02
CA ASN A 123 15.67 11.17 0.98
C ASN A 123 16.30 11.28 -0.42
N ALA A 124 16.39 10.17 -1.17
CA ALA A 124 16.86 10.19 -2.56
C ALA A 124 16.00 11.08 -3.48
N LYS A 125 14.75 11.39 -3.09
CA LYS A 125 13.84 12.31 -3.77
C LYS A 125 13.64 13.63 -3.02
N ASN A 126 14.54 13.98 -2.10
CA ASN A 126 14.41 15.12 -1.19
C ASN A 126 13.09 15.11 -0.39
N CYS A 127 12.51 13.93 -0.14
CA CYS A 127 11.27 13.78 0.62
C CYS A 127 11.57 13.43 2.08
N THR A 128 10.68 13.83 2.99
CA THR A 128 10.84 13.60 4.42
C THR A 128 9.79 12.61 4.93
N LEU A 129 10.20 11.68 5.79
CA LEU A 129 9.29 10.77 6.47
C LEU A 129 8.81 11.34 7.80
N VAL A 130 7.50 11.27 8.05
CA VAL A 130 6.89 11.46 9.36
C VAL A 130 6.24 10.14 9.76
N ARG A 131 6.76 9.49 10.82
CA ARG A 131 6.17 8.28 11.38
C ARG A 131 6.27 8.28 12.89
N PRO A 132 5.39 7.57 13.61
CA PRO A 132 5.56 7.38 15.04
C PRO A 132 6.93 6.73 15.33
N PRO A 133 7.61 7.12 16.42
CA PRO A 133 8.91 6.55 16.76
C PRO A 133 8.80 5.03 16.95
N SER A 134 9.87 4.33 16.57
CA SER A 134 10.06 2.92 16.89
C SER A 134 10.31 2.79 18.40
N VAL A 135 9.66 1.83 19.05
CA VAL A 135 9.95 1.53 20.46
C VAL A 135 11.27 0.78 20.52
N THR A 136 12.36 1.44 20.88
CA THR A 136 13.58 0.77 21.33
C THR A 136 13.38 0.38 22.79
N SER A 137 13.71 -0.86 23.13
CA SER A 137 13.44 -1.53 24.41
C SER A 137 13.95 -0.79 25.66
N ASP A 138 14.85 0.18 25.51
CA ASP A 138 15.67 0.67 26.63
C ASP A 138 15.64 2.20 26.84
N LYS A 139 14.70 2.93 26.21
CA LYS A 139 14.55 4.38 26.42
C LYS A 139 13.11 4.77 26.75
N LEU A 140 12.90 5.28 27.96
CA LEU A 140 11.65 5.93 28.35
C LEU A 140 11.44 7.17 27.47
N MET A 141 10.27 7.28 26.85
CA MET A 141 9.90 8.46 26.05
C MET A 141 9.64 9.65 26.97
N THR A 142 10.07 10.84 26.58
CA THR A 142 9.73 12.07 27.30
C THR A 142 8.24 12.42 27.12
N GLU A 143 7.68 13.25 27.99
CA GLU A 143 6.29 13.72 27.83
C GLU A 143 6.03 14.39 26.47
N ASP A 144 7.01 15.16 25.98
CA ASP A 144 6.97 15.80 24.67
C ASP A 144 7.00 14.79 23.52
N GLU A 145 7.84 13.75 23.60
CA GLU A 145 7.90 12.67 22.61
C GLU A 145 6.58 11.87 22.58
N VAL A 146 5.98 11.63 23.76
CA VAL A 146 4.67 10.99 23.88
C VAL A 146 3.58 11.87 23.27
N ALA A 147 3.58 13.17 23.56
CA ALA A 147 2.62 14.12 23.01
C ALA A 147 2.75 14.22 21.48
N PHE A 148 3.97 14.29 20.95
CA PHE A 148 4.22 14.30 19.51
C PHE A 148 3.77 13.00 18.83
N THR A 149 4.05 11.86 19.44
CA THR A 149 3.59 10.55 18.94
C THR A 149 2.07 10.46 18.89
N LYS A 150 1.39 10.92 19.94
CA LYS A 150 -0.08 11.01 19.97
C LYS A 150 -0.61 11.91 18.85
N ARG A 151 0.08 13.02 18.55
CA ARG A 151 -0.28 13.93 17.45
C ARG A 151 -0.09 13.28 16.08
N ILE A 152 0.98 12.52 15.86
CA ILE A 152 1.16 11.77 14.59
C ILE A 152 0.05 10.72 14.45
N ALA A 153 -0.21 9.94 15.49
CA ALA A 153 -1.25 8.91 15.46
C ALA A 153 -2.65 9.50 15.19
N SER A 154 -2.96 10.67 15.78
CA SER A 154 -4.26 11.31 15.60
C SER A 154 -4.51 11.83 14.19
N VAL A 155 -3.47 12.17 13.43
CA VAL A 155 -3.60 12.56 12.02
C VAL A 155 -3.46 11.38 11.07
N ARG A 156 -2.69 10.34 11.43
CA ARG A 156 -2.60 9.07 10.67
C ARG A 156 -3.96 8.39 10.54
N ILE A 157 -4.88 8.55 11.50
CA ILE A 157 -6.24 7.99 11.40
C ILE A 157 -6.99 8.39 10.11
N HIS A 158 -6.58 9.45 9.41
CA HIS A 158 -7.20 9.84 8.15
C HIS A 158 -7.05 8.78 7.05
N ILE A 159 -5.90 8.11 6.91
CA ILE A 159 -5.76 7.02 5.93
C ILE A 159 -6.59 5.79 6.33
N GLU A 160 -6.71 5.50 7.62
CA GLU A 160 -7.58 4.42 8.12
C GLU A 160 -9.04 4.68 7.80
N ARG A 161 -9.50 5.94 7.94
CA ARG A 161 -10.86 6.34 7.58
C ARG A 161 -11.11 6.19 6.07
N VAL A 162 -10.13 6.50 5.24
CA VAL A 162 -10.20 6.27 3.77
C VAL A 162 -10.32 4.77 3.49
N ILE A 163 -9.44 3.95 4.05
CA ILE A 163 -9.47 2.48 3.93
C ILE A 163 -10.80 1.92 4.40
N LYS A 164 -11.29 2.38 5.56
CA LYS A 164 -12.58 1.97 6.12
C LYS A 164 -13.73 2.29 5.15
N ARG A 165 -13.77 3.49 4.58
CA ARG A 165 -14.79 3.85 3.57
C ARG A 165 -14.74 2.92 2.37
N ILE A 166 -13.55 2.57 1.88
CA ILE A 166 -13.41 1.62 0.76
C ILE A 166 -14.06 0.28 1.11
N ARG A 167 -13.86 -0.21 2.34
CA ARG A 167 -14.50 -1.45 2.83
C ARG A 167 -16.02 -1.30 2.99
N ASP A 168 -16.47 -0.22 3.61
CA ASP A 168 -17.88 0.03 3.93
C ASP A 168 -18.75 0.17 2.66
N PHE A 169 -18.22 0.81 1.60
CA PHE A 169 -18.90 0.92 0.31
C PHE A 169 -18.93 -0.40 -0.48
N LYS A 170 -18.45 -1.51 0.10
CA LYS A 170 -18.39 -2.83 -0.54
C LYS A 170 -17.65 -2.84 -1.87
N LEU A 171 -16.83 -1.81 -2.13
CA LEU A 171 -15.92 -1.75 -3.28
C LEU A 171 -15.03 -2.99 -3.33
N LEU A 172 -14.78 -3.61 -2.16
CA LEU A 172 -13.93 -4.77 -1.95
C LEU A 172 -14.66 -5.87 -1.16
N SER A 173 -15.91 -6.17 -1.52
CA SER A 173 -16.68 -7.23 -0.84
C SER A 173 -15.89 -8.54 -0.75
N PRO A 174 -15.86 -9.21 0.42
CA PRO A 174 -15.27 -10.54 0.55
C PRO A 174 -15.94 -11.48 -0.46
N HIS A 175 -15.15 -12.26 -1.20
CA HIS A 175 -15.63 -13.18 -2.25
C HIS A 175 -16.23 -12.50 -3.49
N ALA A 176 -15.80 -11.27 -3.84
CA ALA A 176 -15.97 -10.81 -5.23
C ALA A 176 -15.38 -11.89 -6.15
N THR A 177 -16.25 -12.52 -6.93
CA THR A 177 -15.99 -13.77 -7.65
C THR A 177 -14.70 -13.70 -8.46
N VAL A 178 -13.79 -14.63 -8.18
CA VAL A 178 -12.64 -14.92 -9.06
C VAL A 178 -13.22 -15.63 -10.28
N ASN A 179 -13.56 -14.88 -11.33
CA ASN A 179 -14.10 -15.47 -12.54
C ASN A 179 -12.95 -15.88 -13.46
N PHE A 180 -12.67 -17.19 -13.50
CA PHE A 180 -11.52 -17.82 -14.16
C PHE A 180 -11.55 -17.81 -15.70
N PHE A 181 -12.47 -17.08 -16.35
CA PHE A 181 -12.61 -17.06 -17.81
C PHE A 181 -12.98 -15.68 -18.36
N VAL A 182 -12.25 -14.61 -18.04
CA VAL A 182 -12.34 -13.37 -18.83
C VAL A 182 -11.01 -12.63 -18.85
N THR A 183 -10.42 -12.51 -20.04
CA THR A 183 -9.30 -11.62 -20.37
C THR A 183 -9.70 -10.15 -20.21
N LEU A 184 -9.27 -9.48 -19.12
CA LEU A 184 -9.28 -8.01 -19.00
C LEU A 184 -8.11 -7.50 -18.13
N PRO A 185 -7.43 -6.38 -18.47
CA PRO A 185 -6.17 -5.96 -17.84
C PRO A 185 -6.37 -4.91 -16.71
N SER A 186 -7.37 -5.05 -15.85
CA SER A 186 -7.59 -4.09 -14.76
C SER A 186 -8.26 -4.75 -13.57
N LEU A 187 -7.48 -4.89 -12.49
CA LEU A 187 -7.78 -5.58 -11.22
C LEU A 187 -7.64 -7.12 -11.32
N ILE A 188 -6.98 -7.73 -10.32
CA ILE A 188 -6.82 -9.20 -10.05
C ILE A 188 -5.52 -9.79 -10.64
N MET A 189 -4.49 -10.06 -9.81
CA MET A 189 -4.25 -11.27 -8.97
C MET A 189 -4.14 -12.56 -9.78
N TYR A 190 -2.92 -12.96 -10.15
CA TYR A 190 -2.63 -14.29 -10.69
C TYR A 190 -1.97 -15.16 -9.61
N LEU A 191 -2.70 -16.18 -9.16
CA LEU A 191 -2.15 -17.43 -8.67
C LEU A 191 -3.18 -18.51 -9.00
N ASP A 192 -2.96 -19.30 -10.05
CA ASP A 192 -3.57 -20.62 -10.09
C ASP A 192 -2.65 -21.69 -10.66
N THR A 193 -2.89 -22.88 -10.14
CA THR A 193 -2.17 -24.14 -10.24
C THR A 193 -2.85 -25.05 -11.26
N ASP A 194 -2.06 -25.50 -12.24
CA ASP A 194 -2.22 -26.64 -13.15
C ASP A 194 -3.62 -27.02 -13.69
N PHE A 195 -3.83 -26.79 -14.99
CA PHE A 195 -4.43 -27.80 -15.87
C PHE A 195 -3.93 -27.64 -17.32
N SER A 196 -3.76 -28.78 -17.98
CA SER A 196 -3.01 -29.01 -19.21
C SER A 196 -3.62 -28.39 -20.48
N GLU A 197 -2.71 -28.17 -21.43
CA GLU A 197 -2.92 -27.97 -22.87
C GLU A 197 -3.27 -26.55 -23.37
N LYS A 198 -2.19 -25.89 -23.86
CA LYS A 198 -2.14 -24.86 -24.90
C LYS A 198 -2.73 -23.49 -24.54
N GLY A 199 -1.85 -22.58 -24.11
CA GLY A 199 -2.09 -21.13 -24.23
C GLY A 199 -1.30 -20.30 -23.22
N HIS A 200 -0.09 -19.87 -23.63
CA HIS A 200 0.81 -18.85 -23.06
C HIS A 200 0.71 -18.45 -21.56
N PHE A 201 1.82 -18.73 -20.88
CA PHE A 201 2.05 -18.78 -19.43
C PHE A 201 2.21 -17.42 -18.73
N VAL A 202 1.69 -17.31 -17.49
CA VAL A 202 2.28 -16.48 -16.44
C VAL A 202 3.09 -17.42 -15.56
N SER A 203 4.42 -17.30 -15.59
CA SER A 203 5.33 -18.13 -14.80
C SER A 203 5.76 -17.41 -13.53
N ILE A 204 5.64 -18.06 -12.37
CA ILE A 204 6.46 -17.72 -11.20
C ILE A 204 7.88 -18.21 -11.53
N THR A 205 8.70 -17.38 -12.15
CA THR A 205 10.11 -17.71 -12.38
C THR A 205 10.92 -17.36 -11.13
N GLU A 206 11.84 -18.24 -10.75
CA GLU A 206 12.87 -18.02 -9.71
C GLU A 206 13.77 -16.79 -9.97
N SER A 207 13.56 -16.05 -11.07
CA SER A 207 14.35 -14.89 -11.48
C SER A 207 13.79 -13.52 -11.05
N SER A 208 12.63 -13.45 -10.38
CA SER A 208 12.09 -12.19 -9.81
C SER A 208 12.14 -12.19 -8.29
N VAL A 209 13.32 -12.51 -7.77
CA VAL A 209 13.68 -12.33 -6.36
C VAL A 209 13.85 -10.83 -6.13
N ILE A 210 12.94 -10.22 -5.36
CA ILE A 210 13.17 -8.92 -4.72
C ILE A 210 14.46 -9.09 -3.90
N PRO A 211 15.36 -8.09 -3.76
CA PRO A 211 16.66 -8.26 -3.08
C PRO A 211 16.61 -8.94 -1.69
N SER A 212 15.42 -8.98 -1.07
CA SER A 212 15.06 -9.65 0.18
C SER A 212 14.73 -11.16 0.10
N GLY A 213 14.65 -11.80 -1.07
CA GLY A 213 14.22 -13.20 -1.21
C GLY A 213 12.71 -13.41 -1.37
N GLU A 214 11.92 -12.33 -1.49
CA GLU A 214 10.45 -12.38 -1.65
C GLU A 214 10.06 -12.38 -3.15
N ALA A 215 9.01 -13.14 -3.51
CA ALA A 215 8.54 -13.25 -4.90
C ALA A 215 7.59 -12.08 -5.24
N ALA A 216 7.96 -11.28 -6.24
CA ALA A 216 7.06 -10.30 -6.87
C ALA A 216 6.23 -10.97 -7.97
N ILE A 217 4.98 -10.54 -8.15
CA ILE A 217 4.19 -10.86 -9.36
C ILE A 217 4.62 -9.86 -10.43
N THR A 218 5.44 -10.27 -11.39
CA THR A 218 5.87 -9.41 -12.50
C THR A 218 4.77 -9.31 -13.56
N PRO A 219 4.35 -8.09 -13.97
CA PRO A 219 3.45 -7.93 -15.10
C PRO A 219 4.23 -7.97 -16.42
N TYR A 220 3.82 -8.83 -17.35
CA TYR A 220 4.14 -8.64 -18.76
C TYR A 220 3.33 -7.44 -19.28
N PHE A 221 4.03 -6.45 -19.82
CA PHE A 221 3.41 -5.36 -20.57
C PHE A 221 2.92 -5.87 -21.92
N PHE A 222 1.65 -5.61 -22.24
CA PHE A 222 1.15 -5.49 -23.61
C PHE A 222 0.57 -4.09 -23.78
#